data_AF-B5XEL4-F1
#
_entry.id   AF-B5XEL4-F1
#
_cell.length_a   1.000
_cell.length_b   1.000
_cell.length_c   1.000
_cell.angle_alpha   90.00
_cell.angle_beta   90.00
_cell.angle_gamma   90.00
#
_symmetry.space_group_name_H-M   'P 1'
#
loop_
_entity.id
_entity.type
_entity.pdbx_description
1 polymer ?
#
loop_
_entity_poly.entity_id
_entity_poly.type
_entity_poly.pdbx_seq_one_letter_code
_entity_poly.pdbx_strand_id
1 'polypeptide(L)'
;MSLHGKIVVIKRSGGDGTEFPLTASCLFGRKPDCDIRIQLPHVSKEHCRIDLNENKEVILTNLSSTNPTRVNGEVFQQSERLKHGDLITIIDRSFRFEYPPA
;
A
#
# COMPACT_ATOMS: atom_id res chain seq x y z
N MET A 1 -7.66 -17.21 -8.27
CA MET A 1 -7.36 -15.76 -8.34
C MET A 1 -5.89 -15.63 -8.70
N SER A 2 -5.53 -14.77 -9.64
CA SER A 2 -4.12 -14.57 -10.01
C SER A 2 -3.40 -13.75 -8.94
N LEU A 3 -2.15 -14.10 -8.63
CA LEU A 3 -1.32 -13.33 -7.72
C LEU A 3 -0.66 -12.19 -8.50
N HIS A 4 -0.90 -10.95 -8.10
CA HIS A 4 -0.36 -9.75 -8.75
C HIS A 4 0.88 -9.19 -8.02
N GLY A 5 1.15 -9.71 -6.83
CA GLY A 5 2.28 -9.35 -5.99
C GLY A 5 1.95 -9.61 -4.53
N LYS A 6 2.75 -9.04 -3.64
CA LYS A 6 2.48 -9.00 -2.21
C LYS A 6 2.87 -7.65 -1.62
N ILE A 7 2.23 -7.33 -0.51
CA ILE A 7 2.55 -6.19 0.34
C ILE A 7 3.24 -6.72 1.59
N VAL A 8 4.49 -6.33 1.79
CA VAL A 8 5.31 -6.73 2.94
C VAL A 8 5.31 -5.60 3.95
N VAL A 9 4.91 -5.87 5.19
CA VAL A 9 5.01 -4.88 6.28
C VAL A 9 6.47 -4.68 6.62
N ILE A 10 6.94 -3.43 6.69
CA ILE A 10 8.27 -3.12 7.18
C ILE A 10 8.21 -2.82 8.67
N LYS A 11 8.88 -3.65 9.48
CA LYS A 11 8.97 -3.47 10.93
C LYS A 11 9.80 -2.23 11.25
N ARG A 12 9.59 -1.66 12.43
CA ARG A 12 10.42 -0.54 12.94
C ARG A 12 11.91 -0.88 13.06
N SER A 13 12.27 -2.16 13.14
CA SER A 13 13.65 -2.63 13.12
C SER A 13 14.28 -2.64 11.72
N GLY A 14 13.53 -2.29 10.67
CA GLY A 14 13.97 -2.31 9.27
C GLY A 14 13.83 -3.66 8.56
N GLY A 15 13.40 -4.71 9.26
CA GLY A 15 13.20 -6.04 8.69
C GLY A 15 11.78 -6.27 8.17
N ASP A 16 11.63 -7.31 7.36
CA ASP A 16 10.33 -7.73 6.84
C ASP A 16 9.43 -8.31 7.94
N GLY A 17 8.13 -8.02 7.81
CA GLY A 17 7.06 -8.43 8.71
C GLY A 17 6.03 -9.29 8.01
N THR A 18 4.76 -9.12 8.40
CA THR A 18 3.64 -9.84 7.78
C THR A 18 3.54 -9.52 6.29
N GLU A 19 3.21 -10.53 5.50
CA GLU A 19 2.98 -10.39 4.07
C GLU A 19 1.49 -10.54 3.75
N PHE A 20 0.99 -9.71 2.85
CA PHE A 20 -0.38 -9.76 2.36
C PHE A 20 -0.36 -10.03 0.85
N PRO A 21 -0.94 -11.13 0.37
CA PRO A 21 -0.99 -11.41 -1.06
C PRO A 21 -1.92 -10.40 -1.75
N LEU A 22 -1.47 -9.82 -2.85
CA LEU A 22 -2.28 -8.94 -3.69
C LEU A 22 -2.93 -9.78 -4.80
N THR A 23 -4.12 -10.29 -4.52
CA THR A 23 -4.91 -11.08 -5.49
C THR A 23 -6.02 -10.29 -6.18
N ALA A 24 -6.32 -9.08 -5.68
CA ALA A 24 -7.34 -8.16 -6.17
C ALA A 24 -6.95 -6.73 -5.72
N SER A 25 -7.93 -5.84 -5.54
CA SER A 25 -7.70 -4.56 -4.89
C SER A 25 -7.32 -4.74 -3.42
N CYS A 26 -6.57 -3.79 -2.86
CA CYS A 26 -6.20 -3.76 -1.45
C CYS A 26 -6.38 -2.36 -0.88
N LEU A 27 -7.28 -2.23 0.09
CA LEU A 27 -7.60 -0.97 0.76
C LEU A 27 -6.86 -0.85 2.09
N PHE A 28 -6.19 0.28 2.27
CA PHE A 28 -5.49 0.64 3.49
C PHE A 28 -6.28 1.71 4.23
N GLY A 29 -6.40 1.57 5.55
CA GLY A 29 -7.11 2.57 6.35
C GLY A 29 -7.25 2.13 7.80
N ARG A 30 -7.85 2.99 8.63
CA ARG A 30 -8.07 2.66 10.06
C ARG A 30 -9.40 1.95 10.33
N LYS A 31 -10.35 1.98 9.38
CA LYS A 31 -11.64 1.32 9.55
C LYS A 31 -11.47 -0.21 9.64
N PRO A 32 -12.38 -0.92 10.31
CA PRO A 32 -12.36 -2.39 10.39
C PRO A 32 -12.53 -3.12 9.06
N ASP A 33 -13.09 -2.47 8.04
CA ASP A 33 -13.41 -3.05 6.72
C ASP A 33 -12.25 -2.94 5.71
N CYS A 34 -11.15 -2.30 6.07
CA CYS A 34 -9.95 -2.21 5.22
C CYS A 34 -9.17 -3.52 5.25
N ASP A 35 -8.67 -3.96 4.09
CA ASP A 35 -7.85 -5.18 3.95
C ASP A 35 -6.58 -5.09 4.81
N ILE A 36 -5.91 -3.93 4.78
CA ILE A 36 -4.78 -3.62 5.65
C ILE A 36 -5.21 -2.52 6.62
N ARG A 37 -5.61 -2.96 7.81
CA ARG A 37 -6.04 -2.06 8.88
C ARG A 37 -4.86 -1.49 9.66
N ILE A 38 -4.74 -0.17 9.67
CA ILE A 38 -3.72 0.57 10.42
C ILE A 38 -4.39 1.32 11.58
N GLN A 39 -4.19 0.82 12.81
CA GLN A 39 -4.84 1.37 14.01
C GLN A 39 -4.08 2.59 14.56
N LEU A 40 -4.09 3.68 13.81
CA LEU A 40 -3.49 4.95 14.20
C LEU A 40 -4.50 6.10 14.04
N PRO A 41 -4.51 7.10 14.94
CA PRO A 41 -5.49 8.18 14.91
C PRO A 41 -5.34 9.08 13.67
N HIS A 42 -4.13 9.23 13.16
CA HIS A 42 -3.82 10.08 12.00
C HIS A 42 -4.02 9.40 10.64
N VAL A 43 -4.34 8.10 10.64
CA VAL A 43 -4.67 7.38 9.42
C VAL A 43 -6.14 7.61 9.08
N SER A 44 -6.39 7.87 7.80
CA SER A 44 -7.76 8.09 7.31
C SER A 44 -8.57 6.80 7.41
N LYS A 45 -9.90 6.95 7.49
CA LYS A 45 -10.82 5.81 7.49
C LYS A 45 -10.52 4.84 6.34
N GLU A 46 -10.38 5.42 5.16
CA GLU A 46 -9.85 4.85 3.92
C GLU A 46 -8.73 5.81 3.50
N HIS A 47 -7.51 5.33 3.35
CA HIS A 47 -6.32 6.17 3.29
C HIS A 47 -5.63 6.09 1.93
N CYS A 48 -5.41 4.88 1.43
CA CYS A 48 -5.02 4.64 0.06
C CYS A 48 -5.52 3.28 -0.39
N ARG A 49 -5.52 3.07 -1.70
CA ARG A 49 -5.96 1.81 -2.30
C ARG A 49 -4.98 1.41 -3.38
N ILE A 50 -4.71 0.11 -3.46
CA ILE A 50 -3.97 -0.50 -4.55
C ILE A 50 -4.96 -1.25 -5.43
N ASP A 51 -4.95 -0.96 -6.73
CA ASP A 51 -5.77 -1.64 -7.73
C ASP A 51 -4.92 -2.04 -8.94
N LEU A 52 -5.50 -2.82 -9.85
CA LEU A 52 -4.94 -3.04 -11.18
C LEU A 52 -5.63 -2.11 -12.18
N ASN A 53 -4.87 -1.49 -13.06
CA ASN A 53 -5.44 -0.81 -14.22
C ASN A 53 -5.76 -1.80 -15.36
N GLU A 54 -6.30 -1.28 -16.46
CA GLU A 54 -6.64 -2.05 -17.66
C GLU A 54 -5.43 -2.79 -18.28
N ASN A 55 -4.21 -2.27 -18.05
CA ASN A 55 -2.94 -2.85 -18.50
C ASN A 55 -2.34 -3.85 -17.51
N LYS A 56 -3.06 -4.23 -16.45
CA LYS A 56 -2.59 -5.12 -15.36
C LYS A 56 -1.39 -4.55 -14.58
N GLU A 57 -1.22 -3.23 -14.59
CA GLU A 57 -0.23 -2.56 -13.76
C GLU A 57 -0.82 -2.26 -12.38
N VAL A 58 0.03 -2.35 -11.36
CA VAL A 58 -0.36 -2.10 -9.97
C VAL A 58 -0.31 -0.59 -9.70
N ILE A 59 -1.47 -0.01 -9.41
CA ILE A 59 -1.64 1.43 -9.20
C ILE A 59 -2.00 1.69 -7.75
N LEU A 60 -1.23 2.57 -7.09
CA LEU A 60 -1.55 3.12 -5.79
C LEU A 60 -2.32 4.42 -5.97
N THR A 61 -3.46 4.56 -5.31
CA THR A 61 -4.27 5.79 -5.28
C THR A 61 -4.34 6.33 -3.86
N ASN A 62 -4.00 7.61 -3.67
CA ASN A 62 -4.14 8.28 -2.39
C ASN A 62 -5.60 8.73 -2.18
N LEU A 63 -6.24 8.25 -1.11
CA LEU A 63 -7.60 8.62 -0.73
C LEU A 63 -7.65 9.64 0.42
N SER A 64 -6.52 9.85 1.11
CA SER A 64 -6.43 10.77 2.23
C SER A 64 -6.29 12.22 1.75
N SER A 65 -7.17 13.09 2.25
CA SER A 65 -7.05 14.54 2.10
C SER A 65 -6.24 15.21 3.22
N THR A 66 -5.96 14.49 4.31
CA THR A 66 -5.31 15.06 5.51
C THR A 66 -3.82 14.77 5.55
N ASN A 67 -3.44 13.52 5.33
CA ASN A 67 -2.05 13.08 5.36
C ASN A 67 -1.79 12.23 4.11
N PRO A 68 -1.02 12.73 3.13
CA PRO A 68 -0.83 12.00 1.88
C PRO A 68 -0.01 10.73 2.09
N THR A 69 -0.34 9.70 1.32
CA THR A 69 0.53 8.52 1.16
C THR A 69 1.79 8.90 0.41
N ARG A 70 2.91 8.29 0.78
CA ARG A 70 4.21 8.50 0.12
C ARG A 70 4.71 7.23 -0.54
N VAL A 71 5.41 7.36 -1.66
CA VAL A 71 6.16 6.28 -2.31
C VAL A 71 7.63 6.68 -2.31
N ASN A 72 8.49 5.82 -1.77
CA ASN A 72 9.93 6.07 -1.66
C ASN A 72 10.28 7.41 -0.97
N GLY A 73 9.45 7.84 -0.02
CA GLY A 73 9.63 9.09 0.74
C GLY A 73 8.97 10.33 0.12
N GLU A 74 8.55 10.25 -1.15
CA GLU A 74 7.97 11.35 -1.91
C GLU A 74 6.44 11.27 -1.93
N VAL A 75 5.79 12.44 -1.91
CA VAL A 75 4.34 12.55 -2.12
C VAL A 75 4.09 12.55 -3.62
N PHE A 76 3.17 11.70 -4.07
CA PHE A 76 2.73 11.65 -5.47
C PHE A 76 1.42 12.44 -5.64
N GLN A 77 0.94 12.54 -6.88
CA GLN A 77 -0.33 13.18 -7.22
C GLN A 77 -1.51 12.33 -6.70
N GLN A 78 -2.56 12.15 -7.51
CA GLN A 78 -3.69 11.32 -7.11
C GLN A 78 -3.35 9.82 -7.12
N SER A 79 -2.56 9.38 -8.09
CA SER A 79 -2.22 7.97 -8.31
C SER A 79 -0.80 7.80 -8.85
N GLU A 80 -0.14 6.72 -8.47
CA GLU A 80 1.23 6.36 -8.88
C GLU A 80 1.30 4.87 -9.24
N ARG A 81 2.07 4.52 -10.26
CA ARG A 81 2.30 3.11 -10.63
C ARG A 81 3.41 2.53 -9.75
N LEU A 82 3.11 1.47 -9.00
CA LEU A 82 4.07 0.79 -8.15
C LEU A 82 5.01 -0.11 -8.95
N LYS A 83 6.29 -0.07 -8.59
CA LYS A 83 7.34 -0.96 -9.08
C LYS A 83 7.78 -1.92 -7.99
N HIS A 84 8.31 -3.08 -8.39
CA HIS A 84 8.88 -4.03 -7.42
C HIS A 84 9.94 -3.34 -6.55
N GLY A 85 9.79 -3.50 -5.23
CA GLY A 85 10.65 -2.89 -4.22
C GLY A 85 10.18 -1.53 -3.70
N ASP A 86 9.16 -0.91 -4.30
CA ASP A 86 8.70 0.41 -3.86
C ASP A 86 8.19 0.40 -2.42
N LEU A 87 8.60 1.43 -1.67
CA LEU A 87 8.25 1.61 -0.27
C LEU A 87 7.08 2.60 -0.12
N ILE A 88 5.92 2.08 0.21
CA ILE A 88 4.71 2.83 0.52
C ILE A 88 4.75 3.23 2.00
N THR A 89 4.63 4.52 2.29
CA THR A 89 4.62 5.03 3.67
C THR A 89 3.32 5.77 3.97
N ILE A 90 2.68 5.36 5.07
CA ILE A 90 1.45 5.93 5.62
C ILE A 90 1.75 6.33 7.06
N ILE A 91 1.84 7.64 7.32
CA ILE A 91 2.25 8.19 8.62
C ILE A 91 3.62 7.61 9.05
N ASP A 92 3.65 6.73 10.07
CA ASP A 92 4.84 6.09 10.62
C ASP A 92 4.88 4.58 10.33
N ARG A 93 4.10 4.12 9.34
CA ARG A 93 4.08 2.72 8.88
C ARG A 93 4.54 2.64 7.44
N SER A 94 5.44 1.71 7.19
CA SER A 94 5.98 1.46 5.87
C SER A 94 5.65 0.05 5.41
N PHE A 95 5.38 -0.08 4.12
CA PHE A 95 5.03 -1.31 3.43
C PHE A 95 5.80 -1.36 2.12
N ARG A 96 6.29 -2.53 1.74
CA ARG A 96 7.02 -2.72 0.50
C ARG A 96 6.19 -3.54 -0.46
N PHE A 97 6.07 -3.07 -1.70
CA PHE A 97 5.43 -3.84 -2.76
C PHE A 97 6.43 -4.76 -3.46
N GLU A 98 6.06 -6.01 -3.70
CA GLU A 98 6.87 -6.96 -4.46
C GLU A 98 6.00 -7.67 -5.50
N TYR A 99 6.42 -7.64 -6.77
CA TYR A 99 5.90 -8.57 -7.78
C TYR A 99 6.15 -10.04 -7.40
N PRO A 100 5.33 -10.98 -7.88
CA PRO A 100 5.60 -12.41 -7.74
C PRO A 100 6.98 -12.74 -8.33
N PRO A 101 7.71 -13.72 -7.77
CA PRO A 101 8.90 -14.25 -8.42
C PRO A 101 8.53 -14.76 -9.82
N ALA A 102 9.44 -14.53 -10.78
CA ALA A 102 9.30 -14.99 -12.17
C ALA A 102 9.33 -16.52 -12.28
#